data_AF-A0A645BXB6-F1
#
_entry.id   AF-A0A645BXB6-F1
#
_cell.length_a   1.000
_cell.length_b   1.000
_cell.length_c   1.000
_cell.angle_alpha   90.00
_cell.angle_beta   90.00
_cell.angle_gamma   90.00
#
_symmetry.space_group_name_H-M   'P 1'
#
loop_
_entity.id
_entity.type
_entity.pdbx_description
1 polymer ?
#
loop_
_entity_poly.entity_id
_entity_poly.type
_entity_poly.pdbx_seq_one_letter_code
_entity_poly.pdbx_strand_id
1 'polypeptide(L)'
;MAQQFYKQFCALLDEGRASGHFDFRDTRITAQAACSLPGFLYNWYQPGGKLGPAEMVVELTDLASRVLGLRTAAAPARKRAARAAPAPAAQTPSPPRRRKSASSTTNSAS
;
A
#
# COMPACT_ATOMS: atom_id res chain seq x y z
N MET A 1 2.67 -0.67 -39.13
CA MET A 1 1.91 -1.08 -37.92
C MET A 1 2.47 -0.47 -36.64
N ALA A 2 3.71 -0.78 -36.24
CA ALA A 2 4.28 -0.27 -34.98
C ALA A 2 4.26 1.27 -34.83
N GLN A 3 4.58 2.01 -35.89
CA GLN A 3 4.57 3.48 -35.86
C GLN A 3 3.17 4.08 -35.61
N GLN A 4 2.14 3.50 -36.23
CA GLN A 4 0.76 3.95 -36.04
C GLN A 4 0.27 3.66 -34.61
N PHE A 5 0.61 2.48 -34.09
CA PHE A 5 0.37 2.12 -32.69
C PHE A 5 1.04 3.12 -31.75
N TYR A 6 2.34 3.41 -31.92
CA TYR A 6 3.06 4.36 -31.07
C TYR A 6 2.45 5.76 -31.12
N LYS A 7 2.03 6.22 -32.31
CA LYS A 7 1.36 7.52 -32.45
C LYS A 7 0.06 7.58 -31.64
N GLN A 8 -0.81 6.57 -31.78
CA GLN A 8 -2.07 6.49 -31.05
C GLN A 8 -1.84 6.31 -29.55
N PHE A 9 -0.85 5.51 -29.17
CA PHE A 9 -0.50 5.26 -27.78
C PHE A 9 0.03 6.53 -27.10
N CYS A 10 0.91 7.29 -27.75
CA CYS A 10 1.39 8.57 -27.23
C CYS A 10 0.22 9.55 -27.04
N ALA A 11 -0.70 9.64 -28.00
CA ALA A 11 -1.88 10.50 -27.87
C ALA A 11 -2.73 10.13 -26.63
N LEU A 12 -2.98 8.84 -26.42
CA LEU A 12 -3.72 8.36 -25.24
C LEU A 12 -2.99 8.67 -23.93
N LEU A 13 -1.66 8.53 -23.91
CA LEU A 13 -0.85 8.83 -22.74
C LEU A 13 -0.84 10.33 -22.42
N ASP A 14 -0.79 11.19 -23.44
CA ASP A 14 -0.90 12.65 -23.27
C ASP A 14 -2.27 13.04 -22.69
N GLU A 15 -3.35 12.45 -23.20
CA GLU A 15 -4.71 12.65 -22.66
C GLU A 15 -4.85 12.17 -21.21
N GLY A 16 -4.36 10.96 -20.92
CA GLY A 16 -4.39 10.38 -19.58
C GLY A 16 -3.53 11.16 -18.58
N ARG A 17 -2.44 11.78 -19.04
CA ARG A 17 -1.65 12.68 -18.20
C ARG A 17 -2.36 14.01 -17.96
N ALA A 18 -2.92 14.62 -19.01
CA ALA A 18 -3.64 15.90 -18.90
C ALA A 18 -4.85 15.81 -17.96
N SER A 19 -5.52 14.66 -17.93
CA SER A 19 -6.61 14.34 -17.02
C SER A 19 -6.16 13.88 -15.62
N GLY A 20 -4.87 13.64 -15.42
CA GLY A 20 -4.32 13.20 -14.14
C GLY A 20 -4.51 11.71 -13.81
N HIS A 21 -4.80 10.87 -14.79
CA HIS A 21 -4.80 9.41 -14.61
C HIS A 21 -3.38 8.82 -14.58
N PHE A 22 -2.44 9.46 -15.26
CA PHE A 22 -1.05 9.04 -15.32
C PHE A 22 -0.10 10.07 -14.69
N ASP A 23 1.02 9.57 -14.16
CA ASP A 23 2.07 10.39 -13.55
C ASP A 23 3.45 9.98 -14.08
N PHE A 24 3.92 10.70 -15.10
CA PHE A 24 5.25 10.55 -15.69
C PHE A 24 5.70 11.86 -16.33
N ARG A 25 7.00 11.97 -16.67
CA ARG A 25 7.61 13.23 -17.15
C ARG A 25 7.58 13.45 -18.66
N ASP A 26 7.82 12.42 -19.46
CA ASP A 26 7.87 12.51 -20.91
C ASP A 26 7.13 11.35 -21.56
N THR A 27 6.14 11.66 -22.39
CA THR A 27 5.23 10.68 -23.01
C THR A 27 5.96 9.71 -23.93
N ARG A 28 6.91 10.19 -24.75
CA ARG A 28 7.59 9.35 -25.74
C ARG A 28 8.54 8.38 -25.06
N ILE A 29 9.32 8.87 -24.10
CA ILE A 29 10.23 8.04 -23.31
C ILE A 29 9.44 6.99 -22.53
N THR A 30 8.36 7.40 -21.87
CA THR A 30 7.49 6.49 -21.10
C THR A 30 6.82 5.45 -22.00
N ALA A 31 6.30 5.83 -23.17
CA ALA A 31 5.73 4.91 -24.14
C ALA A 31 6.75 3.86 -24.60
N GLN A 32 7.96 4.30 -24.91
CA GLN A 32 9.03 3.42 -25.35
C GLN A 32 9.47 2.46 -24.23
N ALA A 33 9.57 2.93 -22.99
CA ALA A 33 9.85 2.08 -21.84
C ALA A 33 8.77 1.01 -21.65
N ALA A 34 7.49 1.40 -21.64
CA ALA A 34 6.35 0.49 -21.45
C ALA A 34 6.27 -0.59 -22.54
N CYS A 35 6.62 -0.27 -23.78
CA CYS A 35 6.56 -1.20 -24.91
C CYS A 35 7.86 -1.97 -25.19
N SER A 36 8.99 -1.58 -24.56
CA SER A 36 10.27 -2.24 -24.78
C SER A 36 10.30 -3.70 -24.32
N LEU A 37 9.77 -3.97 -23.12
CA LEU A 37 9.79 -5.32 -22.52
C LEU A 37 8.96 -6.32 -23.34
N PRO A 38 7.70 -6.03 -23.71
CA PRO A 38 6.95 -6.90 -24.61
C PRO A 38 7.55 -6.96 -26.02
N GLY A 39 8.16 -5.87 -26.50
CA GLY A 39 8.82 -5.84 -27.81
C GLY A 39 10.04 -6.75 -27.93
N PHE A 40 10.70 -7.04 -26.80
CA PHE A 40 11.89 -7.88 -26.75
C PHE A 40 11.63 -9.29 -26.20
N LEU A 41 10.36 -9.64 -25.96
CA LEU A 41 9.96 -10.87 -25.29
C LEU A 41 10.54 -12.13 -25.93
N TYR A 42 10.61 -12.15 -27.27
CA TYR A 42 11.05 -13.29 -28.08
C TYR A 42 12.51 -13.71 -27.81
N ASN A 43 13.33 -12.86 -27.19
CA ASN A 43 14.73 -13.17 -26.92
C ASN A 43 14.96 -13.96 -25.63
N TRP A 44 14.00 -13.97 -24.71
CA TRP A 44 14.22 -14.51 -23.35
C TRP A 44 13.02 -15.24 -22.76
N TYR A 45 11.80 -14.99 -23.24
CA TYR A 45 10.62 -15.64 -22.71
C TYR A 45 10.46 -17.07 -23.22
N GLN A 46 10.20 -17.99 -22.30
CA GLN A 46 9.98 -19.40 -22.57
C GLN A 46 8.57 -19.78 -22.10
N PRO A 47 7.62 -20.13 -23.01
CA PRO A 47 6.23 -20.42 -22.65
C PRO A 47 6.02 -21.60 -21.68
N GLY A 48 6.95 -22.56 -21.67
CA GLY A 48 6.96 -23.67 -20.71
C GLY A 48 7.83 -23.43 -19.48
N GLY A 49 8.28 -22.18 -19.27
CA GLY A 49 9.12 -21.78 -18.16
C GLY A 49 8.33 -21.51 -16.88
N LYS A 50 8.90 -20.69 -15.99
CA LYS A 50 8.33 -20.36 -14.68
C LYS A 50 6.94 -19.72 -14.75
N LEU A 51 6.70 -18.89 -15.77
CA LEU A 51 5.43 -18.21 -15.99
C LEU A 51 4.92 -18.63 -17.35
N GLY A 52 3.67 -19.10 -17.41
CA GLY A 52 2.97 -19.36 -18.65
C GLY A 52 2.54 -18.07 -19.35
N PRO A 53 2.03 -18.16 -20.60
CA PRO A 53 1.70 -16.98 -21.41
C PRO A 53 0.72 -16.02 -20.75
N ALA A 54 -0.33 -16.56 -20.11
CA ALA A 54 -1.32 -15.74 -19.43
C ALA A 54 -0.72 -14.99 -18.23
N GLU A 55 0.12 -15.66 -17.43
CA GLU A 55 0.78 -15.06 -16.28
C GLU A 55 1.78 -13.98 -16.72
N MET A 56 2.52 -14.23 -17.79
CA MET A 56 3.45 -13.25 -18.37
C MET A 56 2.74 -11.98 -18.84
N VAL A 57 1.54 -12.10 -19.45
CA VAL A 57 0.73 -10.94 -19.84
C VAL A 57 0.33 -10.12 -18.61
N VAL A 58 -0.09 -10.78 -17.52
CA VAL A 58 -0.45 -10.09 -16.26
C VAL A 58 0.75 -9.35 -15.68
N GLU A 59 1.91 -10.00 -15.59
CA GLU A 59 3.14 -9.38 -15.06
C GLU A 59 3.60 -8.19 -15.89
N LEU A 60 3.62 -8.31 -17.21
CA LEU A 60 3.99 -7.19 -18.10
C LEU A 60 3.00 -6.03 -18.02
N THR A 61 1.71 -6.33 -17.88
CA THR A 61 0.67 -5.31 -17.75
C THR A 61 0.84 -4.52 -16.45
N ASP A 62 1.14 -5.20 -15.34
CA ASP A 62 1.40 -4.54 -14.06
C ASP A 62 2.67 -3.69 -14.10
N LEU A 63 3.76 -4.23 -14.67
CA LEU A 63 5.00 -3.46 -14.87
C LEU A 63 4.79 -2.24 -15.76
N ALA A 64 4.11 -2.39 -16.90
CA ALA A 64 3.76 -1.28 -17.77
C ALA A 64 2.93 -0.25 -17.01
N SER A 65 1.94 -0.68 -16.21
CA SER A 65 1.10 0.22 -15.43
C SER A 65 1.90 1.06 -14.44
N ARG A 66 2.89 0.46 -13.78
CA ARG A 66 3.81 1.18 -12.88
C ARG A 66 4.69 2.19 -13.64
N VAL A 67 5.18 1.82 -14.82
CA VAL A 67 5.96 2.72 -15.69
C VAL A 67 5.12 3.93 -16.15
N LEU A 68 3.83 3.70 -16.43
CA LEU A 68 2.89 4.76 -16.77
C LEU A 68 2.46 5.60 -15.56
N GLY A 69 2.91 5.28 -14.34
CA GLY A 69 2.47 5.96 -13.12
C GLY A 69 0.95 5.93 -12.95
N LEU A 70 0.32 4.81 -13.32
CA LEU A 70 -1.13 4.64 -13.23
C LEU A 70 -1.58 4.87 -11.80
N ARG A 71 -2.31 5.97 -11.57
CA ARG A 71 -2.91 6.25 -10.28
C ARG A 71 -4.16 5.39 -10.17
N THR A 72 -4.03 4.21 -9.57
CA THR A 72 -5.22 3.52 -9.06
C THR A 72 -5.85 4.49 -8.08
N ALA A 73 -7.10 4.91 -8.34
CA ALA A 73 -7.86 5.66 -7.35
C ALA A 73 -7.81 4.80 -6.09
N ALA A 74 -7.05 5.27 -5.09
CA ALA A 74 -6.82 4.50 -3.88
C ALA A 74 -8.19 3.98 -3.43
N ALA A 75 -8.36 2.66 -3.40
CA ALA A 75 -9.56 2.05 -2.85
C ALA A 75 -9.87 2.81 -1.56
N PRO A 76 -11.08 3.38 -1.39
CA PRO A 76 -11.35 4.30 -0.29
C PRO A 76 -10.88 3.61 0.98
N ALA A 77 -9.93 4.25 1.67
CA ALA A 77 -9.19 3.67 2.78
C ALA A 77 -10.15 2.84 3.65
N ARG A 78 -10.14 1.52 3.45
CA ARG A 78 -11.13 0.62 4.04
C ARG A 78 -10.81 0.57 5.52
N LYS A 79 -11.40 1.51 6.26
CA LYS A 79 -11.31 1.73 7.70
C LYS A 79 -10.13 1.01 8.36
N ARG A 80 -8.91 1.53 8.17
CA ARG A 80 -7.82 1.34 9.14
C ARG A 80 -8.09 2.13 10.45
N ALA A 81 -9.36 2.37 10.75
CA ALA A 81 -9.89 2.94 11.99
C ALA A 81 -10.52 1.85 12.89
N ALA A 82 -10.59 0.59 12.45
CA ALA A 82 -11.13 -0.50 13.27
C ALA A 82 -10.07 -1.20 14.18
N ARG A 83 -8.78 -0.82 14.10
CA ARG A 83 -7.72 -1.33 14.97
C ARG A 83 -6.99 -0.20 15.71
N ALA A 84 -7.74 0.81 16.12
CA ALA A 84 -7.26 1.86 17.02
C ALA A 84 -8.39 2.23 18.00
N ALA A 85 -8.87 1.23 18.73
CA ALA A 85 -9.59 1.46 19.97
C ALA A 85 -8.74 0.81 21.08
N PRO A 86 -8.09 1.59 21.97
CA PRO A 86 -7.60 1.04 23.21
C PRO A 86 -8.80 0.79 24.14
N ALA A 87 -8.77 -0.38 24.79
CA ALA A 87 -9.74 -0.84 25.79
C ALA A 87 -9.96 0.19 26.92
N PRO A 88 -11.15 0.25 27.55
CA PRO A 88 -11.40 1.17 28.64
C PRO A 88 -10.50 0.81 29.83
N ALA A 89 -9.80 1.82 30.34
CA ALA A 89 -8.93 1.73 31.50
C ALA A 89 -9.68 1.09 32.68
N ALA A 90 -9.11 -0.01 33.18
CA ALA A 90 -9.53 -0.62 34.43
C ALA A 90 -9.40 0.40 35.57
N GLN A 91 -10.53 0.70 36.19
CA GLN A 91 -10.61 1.51 37.40
C GLN A 91 -9.94 0.74 38.53
N THR A 92 -8.85 1.28 39.07
CA THR A 92 -8.20 0.82 40.31
C THR A 92 -9.14 1.07 41.50
N PRO A 93 -9.51 0.06 42.31
CA PRO A 93 -10.24 0.32 43.54
C PRO A 93 -9.31 0.92 44.60
N SER A 94 -9.75 2.03 45.22
CA SER A 94 -9.12 2.66 46.38
C SER A 94 -9.12 1.74 47.62
N PRO A 95 -8.13 1.84 48.53
CA PRO A 95 -7.97 0.89 49.64
C PRO A 95 -8.93 1.16 50.82
N PRO A 96 -9.26 0.14 51.63
CA PRO A 96 -10.17 0.30 52.77
C PRO A 96 -9.48 0.93 53.99
N ARG A 97 -10.14 1.94 54.56
CA ARG A 97 -9.79 2.60 55.81
C ARG A 97 -10.07 1.67 57.00
N ARG A 98 -9.04 1.09 57.62
CA ARG A 98 -9.17 0.31 58.88
C ARG A 98 -8.32 0.89 60.02
N ARG A 99 -8.99 1.76 60.79
CA ARG A 99 -8.93 2.02 62.24
C ARG A 99 -7.75 1.36 63.00
N LYS A 100 -6.74 2.16 63.38
CA LYS A 100 -5.77 1.80 64.43
C LYS A 100 -6.29 2.29 65.79
N SER A 101 -6.64 1.37 66.66
CA SER A 101 -6.78 1.62 68.10
C SER A 101 -5.38 1.70 68.71
N ALA A 102 -5.10 2.78 69.43
CA ALA A 102 -3.88 2.93 70.22
C ALA A 102 -4.27 3.25 71.66
N SER A 103 -3.74 2.46 72.59
CA SER A 103 -3.20 2.83 73.91
C SER A 103 -3.21 1.55 74.78
N SER A 104 -2.11 0.82 74.89
CA SER A 104 -0.96 1.04 75.80
C SER A 104 -1.38 1.16 77.28
N THR A 105 -1.55 0.01 77.93
CA THR A 105 -1.51 -0.12 79.39
C THR A 105 -0.09 -0.55 79.77
N THR A 106 0.66 0.37 80.36
CA THR A 106 1.89 0.07 81.12
C THR A 106 1.53 -0.14 82.59
N ASN A 107 2.15 -1.12 83.22
CA ASN A 107 1.97 -1.44 84.64
C ASN A 107 3.25 -1.15 85.44
N SER A 108 3.05 -0.89 86.73
CA SER A 108 3.97 -0.93 87.88
C SER A 108 4.71 0.33 88.37
N ALA A 109 4.19 0.85 89.50
CA ALA A 109 4.78 0.89 90.85
C ALA A 109 6.19 1.48 91.09
N SER A 110 6.25 2.56 91.88
CA SER A 110 6.87 2.64 93.22
C SER A 110 6.46 3.95 93.91
#